data_AF-A0A8J8BJQ4-F1
#
_entry.id   AF-A0A8J8BJQ4-F1
#
_cell.length_a   1.000
_cell.length_b   1.000
_cell.length_c   1.000
_cell.angle_alpha   90.00
_cell.angle_beta   90.00
_cell.angle_gamma   90.00
#
_symmetry.space_group_name_H-M   'P 1'
#
loop_
_entity.id
_entity.type
_entity.pdbx_description
1 polymer ?
#
loop_
_entity_poly.entity_id
_entity_poly.type
_entity_poly.pdbx_seq_one_letter_code
_entity_poly.pdbx_strand_id
1 'polypeptide(L)' 'MTAIGLFRCQENETKCPLTNCFRSLLSREQAFSGYGQTELAGVFTLQDDLAATLDLAKILKSKGAEVIHT' A
#
# COMPACT_ATOMS: atom_id res chain seq x y z
N MET A 1 13.84 -0.09 -8.67
CA MET A 1 12.75 -0.80 -7.97
C MET A 1 11.88 0.25 -7.35
N THR A 2 10.56 0.17 -7.48
CA THR A 2 9.63 1.16 -6.94
C THR A 2 9.13 0.67 -5.59
N ALA A 3 9.42 1.42 -4.54
CA ALA A 3 8.97 1.15 -3.18
C ALA A 3 7.50 1.56 -3.01
N ILE A 4 6.63 0.58 -2.81
CA ILE A 4 5.19 0.76 -2.75
C ILE A 4 4.72 0.76 -1.28
N GLY A 5 4.10 1.85 -0.86
CA GLY A 5 3.26 1.87 0.34
C GLY A 5 1.86 1.37 0.00
N LEU A 6 1.26 0.57 0.88
CA LEU A 6 -0.11 0.10 0.73
C LEU A 6 -0.98 0.57 1.89
N PHE A 7 -2.21 0.94 1.56
CA PHE A 7 -3.28 1.02 2.51
C PHE A 7 -4.21 -0.18 2.36
N ARG A 8 -4.58 -0.78 3.49
CA ARG A 8 -5.60 -1.82 3.58
C ARG A 8 -6.97 -1.19 3.78
N CYS A 9 -7.99 -1.74 3.14
CA CYS A 9 -9.38 -1.39 3.41
C CYS A 9 -9.73 -1.62 4.89
N GLN A 10 -10.27 -0.60 5.56
CA GLN A 10 -10.63 -0.65 6.98
C GLN A 10 -11.63 -1.77 7.30
N GLU A 11 -12.67 -1.92 6.48
CA GLU A 11 -13.72 -2.93 6.65
C GLU A 11 -13.20 -4.37 6.70
N ASN A 12 -12.02 -4.60 6.13
CA ASN A 12 -11.40 -5.90 5.98
C ASN A 12 -10.13 -6.08 6.83
N GLU A 13 -9.84 -5.17 7.76
CA GLU A 13 -8.61 -5.19 8.57
C GLU A 13 -8.38 -6.52 9.29
N THR A 14 -9.43 -7.11 9.86
CA THR A 14 -9.34 -8.37 10.63
C THR A 14 -9.65 -9.62 9.81
N LYS A 15 -10.01 -9.45 8.52
CA LYS A 15 -10.49 -10.53 7.65
C LYS A 15 -9.61 -10.76 6.42
N CYS A 16 -8.92 -9.72 5.96
CA CYS A 16 -8.08 -9.75 4.78
C CYS A 16 -6.59 -9.65 5.18
N PRO A 17 -5.81 -10.72 4.95
CA PRO A 17 -4.36 -10.70 5.13
C PRO A 17 -3.61 -10.12 3.92
N LEU A 18 -4.29 -9.42 3.01
CA LEU A 18 -3.72 -8.78 1.80
C LEU A 18 -3.07 -9.74 0.78
N THR A 19 -3.34 -11.05 0.86
CA THR A 19 -2.70 -12.06 0.01
C THR A 19 -2.73 -11.71 -1.49
N ASN A 20 -3.90 -11.32 -2.01
CA ASN A 20 -4.04 -10.98 -3.43
C ASN A 20 -3.39 -9.63 -3.78
N CYS A 21 -3.42 -8.66 -2.87
CA CYS A 21 -2.75 -7.37 -3.04
C CYS A 21 -1.22 -7.59 -3.14
N PHE A 22 -0.66 -8.39 -2.22
CA PHE A 22 0.77 -8.74 -2.25
C PHE A 22 1.13 -9.59 -3.48
N ARG A 23 0.29 -10.55 -3.87
CA ARG A 23 0.52 -11.33 -5.10
C ARG A 23 0.55 -10.41 -6.33
N SER A 24 -0.40 -9.49 -6.45
CA SER A 24 -0.46 -8.54 -7.57
C SER A 24 0.73 -7.58 -7.56
N LEU A 25 1.16 -7.12 -6.38
CA LEU A 25 2.36 -6.29 -6.21
C LEU A 25 3.61 -7.03 -6.68
N LEU A 26 3.83 -8.27 -6.23
CA LEU A 26 5.00 -9.07 -6.58
C LEU A 26 5.01 -9.50 -8.05
N SER A 27 3.84 -9.86 -8.58
CA SER A 27 3.68 -10.30 -9.97
C SER A 27 3.61 -9.12 -10.94
N ARG A 28 3.47 -7.89 -10.41
CA ARG A 28 3.30 -6.63 -11.17
C ARG A 28 2.09 -6.71 -12.10
N GLU A 29 0.96 -7.06 -11.52
CA GLU A 29 -0.33 -7.14 -12.21
C GLU A 29 -1.27 -6.02 -11.76
N GLN A 30 -2.39 -5.84 -12.48
CA GLN A 30 -3.42 -4.86 -12.13
C GLN A 30 -2.83 -3.44 -11.97
N ALA A 31 -3.06 -2.80 -10.81
CA ALA A 31 -2.57 -1.47 -10.45
C ALA A 31 -1.04 -1.35 -10.47
N PHE A 32 -0.30 -2.47 -10.51
CA PHE A 32 1.16 -2.50 -10.52
C PHE A 32 1.79 -2.82 -11.87
N SER A 33 0.98 -3.04 -12.92
CA SER A 33 1.44 -3.43 -14.26
C SER A 33 2.37 -2.42 -14.96
N GLY A 34 2.29 -1.15 -14.58
CA GLY A 34 3.16 -0.09 -15.11
C GLY A 34 4.55 -0.01 -14.48
N TYR A 35 4.83 -0.74 -13.40
CA TYR A 35 6.12 -0.66 -12.70
C TYR A 35 7.10 -1.72 -13.21
N GLY A 36 8.36 -1.31 -13.39
CA GLY A 36 9.42 -2.24 -13.82
C GLY A 36 9.71 -3.33 -12.77
N GLN A 37 10.00 -2.92 -11.54
CA GLN A 37 10.16 -3.80 -10.36
C GLN A 37 9.50 -3.12 -9.17
N THR A 38 8.95 -3.89 -8.25
CA THR A 38 8.21 -3.40 -7.07
C THR A 38 8.75 -4.04 -5.80
N GLU A 39 8.70 -3.30 -4.71
CA GLU A 39 8.90 -3.81 -3.35
C GLU A 39 7.85 -3.21 -2.41
N LEU A 40 7.62 -3.88 -1.28
CA LEU A 40 6.70 -3.39 -0.26
C LEU A 40 7.46 -2.52 0.74
N ALA A 41 7.14 -1.22 0.79
CA ALA A 41 7.72 -0.27 1.74
C ALA A 41 7.04 -0.32 3.11
N GLY A 42 5.74 -0.59 3.14
CA GLY A 42 4.96 -0.64 4.37
C GLY A 42 3.47 -0.72 4.12
N VAL A 43 2.73 -1.07 5.17
CA VAL A 43 1.27 -1.23 5.14
C VAL A 43 0.66 -0.51 6.33
N PHE A 44 -0.37 0.29 6.08
CA PHE A 44 -1.30 0.77 7.10
C PHE A 44 -2.74 0.43 6.72
N THR A 45 -3.67 0.58 7.65
CA THR A 45 -5.11 0.51 7.36
C THR A 45 -5.63 1.92 7.07
N LEU A 46 -6.48 2.08 6.05
CA LEU A 46 -7.21 3.33 5.82
C LEU A 46 -7.97 3.73 7.09
N GLN A 47 -8.07 5.03 7.32
CA GLN A 47 -8.86 5.59 8.41
C GLN A 47 -10.06 6.32 7.82
N ASP A 48 -11.20 6.30 8.52
CA ASP A 48 -12.39 7.08 8.15
C ASP A 48 -12.10 8.59 8.08
N ASP A 49 -11.16 9.05 8.91
CA ASP A 49 -10.69 10.43 8.87
C ASP A 49 -9.56 10.63 7.85
N LEU A 50 -9.75 11.60 6.95
CA LEU A 50 -8.81 11.91 5.89
C LEU A 50 -7.49 12.46 6.46
N ALA A 51 -7.53 13.28 7.52
CA ALA A 51 -6.32 13.83 8.10
C ALA A 51 -5.44 12.73 8.72
N ALA A 52 -6.05 11.80 9.44
CA ALA A 52 -5.37 10.61 9.95
C ALA A 52 -4.76 9.75 8.83
N THR A 53 -5.50 9.50 7.75
CA THR A 53 -4.97 8.77 6.58
C THR A 53 -3.80 9.50 5.93
N LEU A 54 -3.86 10.83 5.80
CA LEU A 54 -2.77 11.63 5.26
C LEU A 54 -1.52 11.59 6.13
N ASP A 55 -1.65 11.55 7.45
CA ASP A 55 -0.51 11.44 8.35
C ASP A 55 0.17 10.07 8.24
N LEU A 56 -0.59 9.00 8.11
CA LEU A 56 -0.06 7.66 7.82
C LEU A 56 0.64 7.61 6.46
N ALA A 57 0.11 8.31 5.44
CA ALA A 57 0.73 8.40 4.12
C ALA A 57 2.07 9.16 4.18
N LYS A 58 2.16 10.23 4.97
CA LYS A 58 3.42 10.94 5.24
C LYS A 58 4.43 10.02 5.93
N ILE A 59 3.99 9.17 6.86
CA ILE A 59 4.86 8.17 7.50
C ILE A 59 5.41 7.21 6.44
N LEU A 60 4.56 6.61 5.59
CA LEU A 60 5.02 5.72 4.50
C LEU A 60 6.07 6.41 3.61
N LYS A 61 5.80 7.65 3.18
CA LYS A 61 6.74 8.44 2.38
C LYS A 61 8.05 8.70 3.12
N SER A 62 8.00 9.05 4.41
CA SER A 62 9.20 9.26 5.24
C SER A 62 10.03 7.99 5.46
N LYS A 63 9.41 6.81 5.32
CA LYS A 63 10.05 5.50 5.43
C LYS A 63 10.50 4.93 4.08
N GLY A 64 10.37 5.69 3.01
CA GLY A 64 10.91 5.34 1.70
C GLY A 64 9.89 4.84 0.68
N ALA A 65 8.58 4.90 0.96
CA ALA A 65 7.58 4.67 -0.08
C ALA A 65 7.67 5.76 -1.16
N GLU A 66 7.87 5.35 -2.41
CA GLU A 66 7.89 6.22 -3.59
C GLU A 66 6.48 6.47 -4.12
N VAL A 67 5.63 5.45 -4.06
CA VAL A 67 4.22 5.51 -4.48
C VAL A 67 3.34 4.83 -3.42
N ILE A 68 2.12 5.33 -3.24
CA ILE A 68 1.15 4.78 -2.29
C ILE A 68 -0.11 4.35 -3.06
N HIS A 69 -0.57 3.13 -2.83
CA HIS A 69 -1.84 2.59 -3.36
C HIS A 69 -2.79 2.22 -2.22
N THR A 70 -4.09 2.20 -2.50
CA THR A 70 -5.19 1.88 -1.57
C THR A 70 -6.03 0.72 -2.09
#